data_AF-A0A849BV83-F1
#
_entry.id   AF-A0A849BV83-F1
#
_cell.length_a   1.000
_cell.length_b   1.000
_cell.length_c   1.000
_cell.angle_alpha   90.00
_cell.angle_beta   90.00
_cell.angle_gamma   90.00
#
_symmetry.space_group_name_H-M   'P 1'
#
loop_
_entity.id
_entity.type
_entity.pdbx_description
1 polymer ?
#
loop_
_entity_poly.entity_id
_entity_poly.type
_entity_poly.pdbx_seq_one_letter_code
_entity_poly.pdbx_strand_id
1 'polypeptide(L)' 'MKPDGAPRPAGGTSSEVTTRERVLAVVVEHGPVTSGAVARVLGLTAAAVRRHLDAMAAEGLVTGGDAR' A
#
# COMPACT_ATOMS: atom_id res chain seq x y z
N MET A 1 -25.27 14.27 -12.85
CA MET A 1 -24.65 12.92 -12.93
C MET A 1 -23.82 12.89 -14.21
N LYS A 2 -22.49 12.82 -14.10
CA LYS A 2 -21.56 12.61 -15.22
C LYS A 2 -20.79 11.31 -14.95
N PRO A 3 -20.77 10.35 -15.89
CA PRO A 3 -20.00 9.13 -15.77
C PRO A 3 -18.62 9.35 -16.41
N ASP A 4 -17.59 9.55 -15.59
CA ASP A 4 -16.21 9.53 -16.05
C ASP A 4 -15.51 8.32 -15.42
N GLY A 5 -15.71 7.18 -16.08
CA GLY A 5 -14.82 6.05 -15.95
C GLY A 5 -13.50 6.40 -16.61
N ALA A 6 -12.48 6.66 -15.80
CA ALA A 6 -11.10 6.43 -16.20
C ALA A 6 -10.67 5.02 -15.71
N PRO A 7 -10.07 4.21 -16.58
CA PRO A 7 -9.65 2.86 -16.27
C PRO A 7 -8.47 2.82 -15.30
N ARG A 8 -8.42 1.69 -14.59
CA ARG A 8 -7.39 1.19 -13.66
C ARG A 8 -5.97 1.64 -14.07
N PRO A 9 -5.10 2.05 -13.14
CA PRO A 9 -3.70 2.25 -13.47
C PRO A 9 -3.09 0.88 -13.82
N ALA A 10 -2.97 0.59 -15.11
CA ALA A 10 -2.00 -0.34 -15.65
C ALA A 10 -0.62 0.37 -15.66
N GLY A 11 -0.12 0.67 -14.46
CA GLY A 11 1.29 0.95 -14.20
C GLY A 11 1.89 -0.24 -13.48
N GLY A 12 1.58 -1.44 -13.99
CA GLY A 12 1.76 -2.70 -13.29
C GLY A 12 3.22 -3.11 -13.24
N THR A 13 3.66 -3.57 -12.07
CA THR A 13 5.01 -4.01 -11.69
C THR A 13 5.94 -2.92 -11.16
N SER A 14 6.52 -2.01 -11.94
CA SER A 14 7.62 -1.16 -11.43
C SER A 14 7.19 -0.17 -10.32
N SER A 15 6.08 0.54 -10.51
CA SER A 15 5.56 1.47 -9.49
C SER A 15 5.00 0.74 -8.28
N GLU A 16 4.48 -0.46 -8.47
CA GLU A 16 3.95 -1.30 -7.39
C GLU A 16 5.08 -1.91 -6.57
N VAL A 17 6.15 -2.37 -7.21
CA VAL A 17 7.37 -2.88 -6.58
C VAL A 17 8.05 -1.77 -5.77
N THR A 18 8.21 -0.59 -6.35
CA THR A 18 8.80 0.56 -5.60
C THR A 18 7.90 1.02 -4.45
N THR A 19 6.58 0.92 -4.58
CA THR A 19 5.66 1.18 -3.46
C THR A 19 5.84 0.13 -2.37
N ARG A 20 5.89 -1.15 -2.73
CA ARG A 20 6.10 -2.27 -1.81
C ARG A 20 7.39 -2.12 -1.00
N GLU A 21 8.50 -1.81 -1.67
CA GLU A 21 9.81 -1.60 -1.03
C GLU A 21 9.77 -0.43 -0.05
N ARG A 22 9.15 0.69 -0.44
CA ARG A 22 9.00 1.86 0.43
C ARG A 22 8.08 1.58 1.62
N VAL A 23 6.99 0.82 1.44
CA VAL A 23 6.11 0.38 2.54
C VAL A 23 6.90 -0.47 3.54
N LEU A 24 7.68 -1.45 3.04
CA LEU A 24 8.51 -2.31 3.87
C LEU A 24 9.57 -1.53 4.66
N ALA A 25 10.25 -0.57 4.03
CA ALA A 25 11.22 0.28 4.70
C ALA A 25 10.58 1.06 5.85
N VAL A 26 9.40 1.66 5.63
CA VAL A 26 8.66 2.40 6.66
C VAL A 26 8.22 1.49 7.81
N VAL A 27 7.76 0.27 7.52
CA VAL A 27 7.35 -0.71 8.56
C VAL A 27 8.54 -1.20 9.37
N VAL A 28 9.71 -1.41 8.76
CA VAL A 28 10.92 -1.82 9.48
C VAL A 28 11.45 -0.67 10.35
N GLU A 29 11.43 0.57 9.85
CA GLU A 29 11.97 1.73 10.55
C GLU A 29 11.06 2.22 11.69
N HIS A 30 9.74 2.24 11.48
CA HIS A 30 8.76 2.75 12.44
C HIS A 30 8.03 1.66 13.24
N GLY A 31 8.29 0.39 12.97
CA GLY A 31 7.57 -0.73 13.58
C GLY A 31 6.16 -0.91 12.98
N PRO A 32 5.19 -1.48 13.73
CA PRO A 32 3.84 -1.72 13.22
C PRO A 32 3.12 -0.40 12.94
N VAL A 33 3.21 0.05 11.69
CA VAL A 33 2.55 1.25 11.17
C VAL A 33 1.24 0.89 10.48
N THR A 34 0.23 1.72 10.66
CA THR A 34 -1.06 1.52 10.02
C THR A 34 -1.02 1.87 8.53
N SER A 35 -1.90 1.25 7.76
CA SER A 35 -2.09 1.53 6.33
C SER A 35 -2.25 3.03 6.03
N GLY A 36 -2.94 3.77 6.90
CA GLY A 36 -3.14 5.21 6.78
C GLY A 36 -1.89 6.04 7.05
N ALA A 37 -1.03 5.63 7.99
CA ALA A 37 0.24 6.30 8.24
C ALA A 37 1.17 6.16 7.03
N VAL A 38 1.30 4.94 6.50
CA VAL A 38 2.10 4.65 5.30
C VAL A 38 1.56 5.40 4.08
N ALA A 39 0.24 5.45 3.90
CA ALA A 39 -0.39 6.20 2.82
C ALA A 39 -0.03 7.70 2.87
N ARG A 40 -0.02 8.31 4.06
CA ARG A 40 0.39 9.72 4.21
C ARG A 40 1.87 9.94 3.89
N VAL A 41 2.75 9.04 4.31
CA VAL A 41 4.20 9.12 4.03
C VAL A 41 4.50 8.96 2.54
N LEU A 42 3.78 8.08 1.86
CA LEU A 42 3.99 7.78 0.44
C LEU A 42 3.19 8.69 -0.51
N GLY A 43 2.29 9.54 0.01
CA GLY A 43 1.39 10.35 -0.81
C GLY A 43 0.34 9.53 -1.57
N LEU A 44 0.01 8.34 -1.06
CA LEU A 44 -0.92 7.39 -1.68
C LEU A 44 -2.27 7.39 -0.94
N THR A 45 -3.26 6.73 -1.52
CA THR A 45 -4.52 6.48 -0.82
C THR A 45 -4.37 5.29 0.13
N ALA A 46 -5.01 5.34 1.30
CA ALA A 46 -5.05 4.21 2.22
C ALA A 46 -5.63 2.95 1.56
N ALA A 47 -6.57 3.09 0.61
CA ALA A 47 -7.11 1.97 -0.14
C ALA A 47 -6.11 1.30 -1.08
N ALA A 48 -5.19 2.05 -1.69
CA ALA A 48 -4.10 1.48 -2.49
C ALA A 48 -3.10 0.75 -1.60
N VAL A 49 -2.67 1.39 -0.51
CA VAL A 49 -1.71 0.80 0.44
C VAL A 49 -2.27 -0.48 1.07
N ARG A 50 -3.55 -0.50 1.48
CA ARG A 50 -4.20 -1.72 2.00
C ARG A 50 -4.15 -2.89 1.01
N ARG A 51 -4.41 -2.64 -0.28
CA ARG A 51 -4.31 -3.69 -1.31
C ARG A 51 -2.90 -4.26 -1.44
N HIS A 52 -1.88 -3.42 -1.33
CA HIS A 52 -0.49 -3.87 -1.36
C HIS A 52 -0.07 -4.58 -0.08
N LEU A 53 -0.51 -4.11 1.08
CA LEU A 53 -0.28 -4.78 2.36
C LEU A 53 -0.96 -6.14 2.41
N ASP A 54 -2.17 -6.27 1.88
CA ASP A 54 -2.89 -7.56 1.78
C ASP A 54 -2.13 -8.54 0.88
N ALA A 55 -1.65 -8.10 -0.27
CA ALA A 55 -0.79 -8.91 -1.15
C ALA A 55 0.52 -9.32 -0.45
N MET A 56 1.18 -8.40 0.26
CA MET A 56 2.40 -8.71 1.02
C MET A 56 2.13 -9.66 2.20
N ALA A 57 0.96 -9.55 2.83
CA ALA A 57 0.54 -10.41 3.93
C ALA A 57 0.22 -11.82 3.43
N ALA A 58 -0.41 -11.94 2.26
CA ALA A 58 -0.61 -13.21 1.58
C ALA A 58 0.72 -13.91 1.24
N GLU A 59 1.77 -13.13 0.96
CA GLU A 59 3.13 -13.64 0.71
C GLU A 59 3.96 -13.82 2.00
N GLY A 60 3.40 -13.52 3.18
CA GLY A 60 4.07 -13.68 4.47
C GLY A 60 5.19 -12.66 4.77
N LEU A 61 5.30 -11.58 4.00
CA LEU A 61 6.31 -10.54 4.20
C LEU A 61 5.94 -9.53 5.28
N VAL A 62 4.64 -9.35 5.55
CA VAL A 62 4.13 -8.47 6.61
C VAL A 62 3.00 -9.17 7.34
N THR A 63 2.94 -9.07 8.65
CA THR A 63 1.77 -9.55 9.40
C THR A 63 0.70 -8.48 9.25
N GLY A 64 -0.43 -8.79 8.61
CA GLY A 64 -1.54 -7.86 8.37
C GLY A 64 -2.19 -7.38 9.66
N GLY A 65 -1.51 -6.51 10.38
CA GLY A 65 -2.00 -5.84 11.58
C GLY A 65 -2.44 -4.44 11.20
N ASP A 66 -3.66 -4.30 10.68
CA ASP A 66 -4.37 -3.02 10.81
C ASP A 66 -4.68 -2.91 12.30
N ALA A 67 -3.74 -2.30 13.04
CA ALA A 67 -3.89 -2.08 14.48
C ALA A 67 -5.14 -1.22 14.69
N ARG A 68 -6.14 -1.90 15.25
CA ARG A 68 -7.50 -1.44 15.58
C ARG A 68 -7.53 -0.08 16.27
#